data_AF-A0A817YS57-F1
#
_entry.id   AF-A0A817YS57-F1
#
_cell.length_a   1.000
_cell.length_b   1.000
_cell.length_c   1.000
_cell.angle_alpha   90.00
_cell.angle_beta   90.00
_cell.angle_gamma   90.00
#
_symmetry.space_group_name_H-M   'P 1'
#
loop_
_entity.id
_entity.type
_entity.pdbx_description
1 polymer ?
#
loop_
_entity_poly.entity_id
_entity_poly.type
_entity_poly.pdbx_seq_one_letter_code
_entity_poly.pdbx_strand_id
1 'polypeptide(L)' 'MFLWDYFKEVGIRVAESVDQAYQIAPSHELSNDLVVKAQILAGGRGKGSFGSGLKGGVKTTYSLDEIKQVASIQ' A
#
# COMPACT_ATOMS: atom_id res chain seq x y z
N MET A 1 -22.11 0.85 5.51
CA MET A 1 -20.80 0.55 6.12
C MET A 1 -19.85 0.15 5.01
N PHE A 2 -18.89 1.00 4.67
CA PHE A 2 -17.85 0.64 3.71
C PHE A 2 -16.81 -0.25 4.41
N LEU A 3 -16.12 -1.12 3.66
CA LEU A 3 -15.10 -2.01 4.21
C LEU A 3 -14.01 -1.24 5.00
N TRP A 4 -13.73 -0.01 4.56
CA TRP A 4 -12.78 0.89 5.22
C TRP A 4 -13.24 1.33 6.62
N ASP A 5 -14.55 1.55 6.80
CA ASP A 5 -15.12 1.92 8.09
C ASP A 5 -14.97 0.75 9.07
N TYR A 6 -15.23 -0.48 8.59
CA TYR A 6 -15.07 -1.70 9.38
C TYR A 6 -13.61 -1.90 9.83
N PHE A 7 -12.63 -1.70 8.94
CA PHE A 7 -11.22 -1.79 9.31
C PHE A 7 -10.85 -0.79 10.41
N LYS A 8 -11.30 0.46 10.29
CA LYS A 8 -11.09 1.49 11.32
C LYS A 8 -11.75 1.09 12.66
N GLU A 9 -12.96 0.51 12.62
CA GLU A 9 -13.70 0.05 13.80
C GLU A 9 -12.99 -1.09 14.53
N VAL A 10 -12.39 -2.05 13.81
CA VAL A 10 -11.67 -3.19 14.42
C VAL A 10 -10.20 -2.90 14.73
N GLY A 11 -9.79 -1.63 14.67
CA GLY A 11 -8.43 -1.18 15.03
C GLY A 11 -7.36 -1.42 13.95
N ILE A 12 -7.75 -1.75 12.72
CA ILE A 12 -6.83 -1.81 11.58
C ILE A 12 -6.55 -0.39 11.09
N ARG A 13 -5.26 -0.03 11.05
CA ARG A 13 -4.82 1.28 10.53
C ARG A 13 -4.94 1.30 9.00
N VAL A 14 -5.54 2.37 8.48
CA VAL A 14 -5.83 2.57 7.05
C VAL A 14 -5.15 3.85 6.58
N ALA A 15 -4.46 3.79 5.44
CA ALA A 15 -3.95 4.97 4.73
C ALA A 15 -4.69 5.16 3.41
N GLU A 16 -5.15 6.38 3.16
CA GLU A 16 -5.81 6.81 1.93
C GLU A 16 -4.88 7.67 1.05
N SER A 17 -3.67 8.00 1.55
CA SER A 17 -2.64 8.72 0.81
C SER A 17 -1.24 8.17 1.10
N VAL A 18 -0.28 8.52 0.24
CA VAL A 18 1.14 8.16 0.43
C VAL A 18 1.68 8.71 1.76
N ASP A 19 1.32 9.94 2.11
CA ASP A 19 1.76 10.56 3.37
C ASP A 19 1.18 9.84 4.59
N GLN A 20 -0.09 9.43 4.55
CA GLN A 20 -0.69 8.63 5.63
C GLN A 20 -0.01 7.26 5.73
N ALA A 21 0.32 6.62 4.61
CA ALA A 21 1.04 5.35 4.62
C ALA A 21 2.42 5.51 5.28
N TYR A 22 3.12 6.62 5.01
CA TYR A 22 4.40 6.95 5.61
C TYR A 22 4.31 7.30 7.09
N GLN A 23 3.17 7.79 7.57
CA GLN A 23 2.95 8.00 9.02
C GLN A 23 2.65 6.69 9.75
N ILE A 24 2.03 5.72 9.07
CA ILE A 24 1.65 4.42 9.66
C ILE A 24 2.85 3.46 9.68
N ALA A 25 3.59 3.36 8.56
CA ALA A 25 4.66 2.39 8.36
C ALA A 25 5.83 2.41 9.39
N PRO A 26 6.27 3.55 9.96
CA PRO A 26 7.38 3.62 10.92
C PRO A 26 7.04 3.09 12.32
N SER A 27 5.81 2.62 12.56
CA SER A 27 5.44 2.11 13.87
C SER A 27 6.24 0.83 14.19
N HIS A 28 6.79 0.74 15.39
CA HIS A 28 7.52 -0.42 15.91
C HIS A 28 6.71 -1.74 15.92
N GLU A 29 5.40 -1.66 15.68
CA GLU A 29 4.47 -2.79 15.53
C GLU A 29 4.48 -3.40 14.12
N LEU A 30 5.01 -2.67 13.12
CA LEU A 30 5.07 -3.13 11.73
C LEU A 30 6.46 -3.70 11.42
N SER A 31 6.46 -4.86 10.76
CA SER A 31 7.69 -5.42 10.19
C SER A 31 8.24 -4.50 9.10
N ASN A 32 9.55 -4.53 8.89
CA ASN A 32 10.17 -3.90 7.72
C ASN A 32 9.70 -4.54 6.41
N ASP A 33 9.16 -5.77 6.47
CA ASP A 33 8.59 -6.50 5.33
C ASP A 33 7.12 -6.13 5.13
N LEU A 34 6.87 -5.12 4.28
CA LEU A 34 5.52 -4.65 3.96
C LEU A 34 5.15 -5.00 2.51
N VAL A 35 3.84 -5.07 2.23
CA VAL A 35 3.33 -5.30 0.87
C VAL A 35 2.45 -4.13 0.43
N VAL A 36 2.91 -3.39 -0.57
CA VAL A 36 2.14 -2.32 -1.21
C VAL A 36 1.28 -2.93 -2.33
N LYS A 37 -0.03 -2.65 -2.29
CA LYS A 37 -1.03 -3.19 -3.24
C LYS A 37 -1.88 -2.09 -3.86
N ALA A 38 -1.93 -2.06 -5.18
CA ALA A 38 -2.82 -1.19 -5.93
C ALA A 38 -4.29 -1.50 -5.65
N GLN A 39 -5.05 -0.47 -5.30
CA GLN A 39 -6.48 -0.55 -5.05
C GLN A 39 -7.24 -0.25 -6.34
N ILE A 40 -7.59 -1.31 -7.08
CA ILE A 40 -8.39 -1.24 -8.32
C ILE A 40 -9.48 -2.30 -8.29
N LEU A 41 -10.60 -2.05 -8.97
CA LEU A 41 -11.72 -2.99 -9.13
C LEU A 41 -11.40 -4.06 -10.21
N ALA A 42 -10.21 -4.67 -10.13
CA ALA A 42 -9.78 -5.71 -11.05
C ALA A 42 -8.87 -6.75 -10.37
N GLY A 43 -8.98 -8.00 -10.85
CA GLY A 43 -8.03 -9.07 -10.54
C GLY A 43 -6.69 -8.88 -11.28
N GLY A 44 -5.73 -9.79 -11.06
CA GLY A 44 -4.49 -9.84 -11.86
C GLY A 44 -3.42 -8.79 -11.54
N ARG A 45 -3.58 -8.00 -10.46
CA ARG A 45 -2.69 -6.91 -10.05
C ARG A 45 -1.19 -7.27 -10.05
N GLY A 46 -0.81 -8.46 -9.59
CA GLY A 46 0.61 -8.87 -9.50
C GLY A 46 1.34 -8.92 -10.85
N LYS A 47 0.63 -9.11 -11.96
CA LYS A 47 1.20 -9.16 -13.33
C LYS A 47 0.88 -7.92 -14.16
N GLY A 48 0.18 -6.94 -13.59
CA GLY A 48 -0.22 -5.71 -14.28
C GLY A 48 0.97 -4.81 -14.63
N SER A 49 0.72 -3.77 -15.42
CA SER A 49 1.68 -2.70 -15.71
C SER A 49 1.02 -1.35 -15.55
N PHE A 50 1.80 -0.38 -15.09
CA PHE A 50 1.40 1.02 -14.91
C PHE A 50 1.89 1.88 -16.08
N GLY A 51 1.27 3.05 -16.27
CA GLY A 51 1.63 3.96 -17.35
C GLY A 51 3.05 4.52 -17.20
N SER A 52 3.51 4.70 -15.97
CA SER A 52 4.90 5.01 -15.59
C SER A 52 5.93 3.94 -15.94
N GLY A 53 5.51 2.75 -16.38
CA GLY A 53 6.41 1.61 -16.64
C GLY A 53 6.62 0.71 -15.42
N LEU A 54 6.09 1.05 -14.24
CA LEU A 54 6.11 0.16 -13.07
C LEU A 54 5.39 -1.17 -13.40
N LYS A 55 6.00 -2.29 -13.01
CA LYS A 55 5.48 -3.65 -13.27
C LYS A 55 4.98 -4.29 -12.00
N GLY A 56 3.73 -4.73 -11.99
CA GLY A 56 3.06 -5.41 -10.88
C GLY A 56 2.54 -4.43 -9.83
N GLY A 57 1.23 -4.46 -9.61
CA GLY A 57 0.52 -3.70 -8.56
C GLY A 57 0.50 -4.40 -7.20
N VAL A 58 1.38 -5.36 -6.98
CA VAL A 58 1.65 -5.99 -5.68
C VAL A 58 3.17 -6.07 -5.51
N LYS A 59 3.72 -5.35 -4.54
CA LYS A 59 5.17 -5.25 -4.30
C LYS A 59 5.47 -5.47 -2.84
N THR A 60 6.44 -6.34 -2.55
CA THR A 60 7.08 -6.39 -1.24
C THR A 60 8.10 -5.27 -1.16
N THR A 61 8.15 -4.59 -0.03
CA THR A 61 9.03 -3.46 0.26
C THR A 61 9.70 -3.70 1.60
N TYR A 62 10.96 -3.28 1.71
CA TYR A 62 11.82 -3.52 2.87
C TYR A 62 12.26 -2.23 3.58
N SER A 63 11.85 -1.08 3.05
CA SER A 63 12.16 0.24 3.60
C SER A 63 11.03 1.24 3.36
N LEU A 64 10.99 2.30 4.18
CA LEU A 64 10.05 3.40 4.03
C LEU A 64 10.21 4.15 2.69
N ASP A 65 11.45 4.27 2.21
CA ASP A 65 11.74 4.92 0.92
C ASP A 65 11.18 4.10 -0.25
N GLU A 66 11.32 2.78 -0.23
CA GLU A 66 10.72 1.89 -1.23
C GLU A 66 9.19 1.99 -1.23
N ILE A 67 8.56 2.06 -0.04
CA ILE A 67 7.12 2.25 0.10
C ILE A 67 6.69 3.55 -0.58
N LYS A 68 7.38 4.66 -0.26
CA LYS A 68 7.08 5.97 -0.84
C LYS A 68 7.24 5.96 -2.35
N GLN A 69 8.31 5.37 -2.86
CA GLN A 69 8.56 5.25 -4.29
C GLN A 69 7.45 4.45 -5.00
N VAL A 70 7.12 3.26 -4.49
CA VAL A 70 6.10 2.38 -5.10
C VAL A 70 4.70 2.99 -5.00
N ALA A 71 4.37 3.65 -3.89
CA ALA A 71 3.05 4.26 -3.70
C ALA A 71 2.85 5.54 -4.52
N SER A 72 3.93 6.22 -4.91
CA SER A 72 3.87 7.49 -5.67
C SER A 72 3.91 7.29 -7.19
N ILE A 73 4.35 6.12 -7.67
CA ILE A 73 4.55 5.84 -9.10
C ILE A 73 3.38 4.98 -9.60
N GLN A 74 2.54 5.54 -10.49
CA GLN A 74 1.37 4.88 -11.10
C GLN A 74 1.33 5.06 -12.62
#